data_AF-A0A178VJ17-F1
#
_entry.id   AF-A0A178VJ17-F1
#
_cell.length_a   1.000
_cell.length_b   1.000
_cell.length_c   1.000
_cell.angle_alpha   90.00
_cell.angle_beta   90.00
_cell.angle_gamma   90.00
#
_symmetry.space_group_name_H-M   'P 1'
#
loop_
_entity.id
_entity.type
_entity.pdbx_description
1 polymer ?
#
loop_
_entity_poly.entity_id
_entity_poly.type
_entity_poly.pdbx_seq_one_letter_code
_entity_poly.pdbx_strand_id
1 'polypeptide(L)'
;MIGHSKTVSYVKFVDSSTLVSSSTDNTLKLWDLSMSASGINESPLHSFTGHTNLKNFVGLSVSDGYIATGSETNEVFVYHKAFPMPVMSYMFNNTDSMSGLEVDDASQFISSICWRGQSSTLVAANSNGNIKILEMMT
;
A
#
# COMPACT_ATOMS: atom_id res chain seq x y z
N MET A 1 15.16 18.94 -1.79
CA MET A 1 14.87 17.50 -1.65
C MET A 1 13.39 17.27 -1.93
N ILE A 2 13.05 16.49 -2.95
CA ILE A 2 11.65 16.20 -3.33
C ILE A 2 11.25 14.89 -2.64
N GLY A 3 11.09 14.95 -1.32
CA GLY A 3 10.78 13.80 -0.46
C GLY A 3 9.29 13.67 -0.13
N HIS A 4 8.99 12.87 0.89
CA HIS A 4 7.69 12.89 1.54
C HIS A 4 7.50 14.18 2.35
N SER A 5 6.25 14.65 2.44
CA SER A 5 5.89 15.86 3.20
C SER A 5 5.47 15.56 4.65
N LYS A 6 5.29 14.27 4.98
CA LYS A 6 4.96 13.77 6.31
C LYS A 6 5.72 12.49 6.64
N THR A 7 5.52 11.97 7.84
CA THR A 7 6.15 10.76 8.38
C THR A 7 6.12 9.60 7.39
N VAL A 8 7.30 9.03 7.13
CA VAL A 8 7.43 7.77 6.38
C VAL A 8 7.17 6.62 7.35
N SER A 9 6.10 5.88 7.10
CA SER A 9 5.64 4.77 7.96
C SER A 9 6.30 3.45 7.60
N TYR A 10 6.61 3.23 6.33
CA TYR A 10 7.21 1.97 5.85
C TYR A 10 8.21 2.22 4.71
N VAL A 11 9.19 1.32 4.62
CA VAL A 11 10.12 1.21 3.49
C VAL A 11 10.32 -0.26 3.14
N LYS A 12 10.30 -0.61 1.85
CA LYS A 12 10.50 -1.98 1.35
C LYS A 12 11.32 -1.96 0.06
N PHE A 13 12.27 -2.89 -0.07
CA PHE A 13 12.89 -3.16 -1.38
C PHE A 13 11.87 -3.83 -2.29
N VAL A 14 11.66 -3.27 -3.48
CA VAL A 14 10.80 -3.87 -4.50
C VAL A 14 11.59 -4.92 -5.29
N ASP A 15 12.84 -4.59 -5.60
CA ASP A 15 13.82 -5.46 -6.25
C ASP A 15 15.25 -5.01 -5.93
N SER A 16 16.26 -5.56 -6.61
CA SER A 16 17.68 -5.22 -6.40
C SER A 16 18.04 -3.78 -6.76
N SER A 17 17.19 -3.09 -7.51
CA SER A 17 17.45 -1.75 -8.05
C SER A 17 16.50 -0.69 -7.52
N THR A 18 15.42 -1.06 -6.83
CA THR A 18 14.41 -0.10 -6.42
C THR A 18 13.86 -0.39 -5.02
N LEU A 19 13.51 0.68 -4.31
CA LEU A 19 12.75 0.60 -3.06
C LEU A 19 11.50 1.47 -3.16
N VAL A 20 10.51 1.15 -2.33
CA VAL A 20 9.31 1.94 -2.16
C VAL A 20 9.19 2.40 -0.70
N SER A 21 8.77 3.65 -0.51
CA SER A 21 8.40 4.20 0.80
C SER A 21 6.92 4.56 0.83
N SER A 22 6.30 4.42 1.99
CA SER A 22 4.91 4.81 2.28
C SER A 22 4.89 5.92 3.32
N SER A 23 3.99 6.90 3.18
CA SER A 23 3.90 8.03 4.09
C SER A 23 2.46 8.41 4.40
N THR A 24 2.29 9.09 5.55
CA THR A 24 1.02 9.70 5.94
C THR A 24 0.67 10.98 5.16
N ASP A 25 1.37 11.23 4.05
CA ASP A 25 1.07 12.26 3.06
C ASP A 25 0.19 11.77 1.89
N ASN A 26 -0.45 10.59 2.04
CA ASN A 26 -1.24 9.90 1.01
C ASN A 26 -0.43 9.48 -0.23
N THR A 27 0.90 9.35 -0.11
CA THR A 27 1.73 8.92 -1.23
C THR A 27 2.59 7.72 -0.88
N LEU A 28 2.80 6.87 -1.89
CA LEU A 28 3.96 5.99 -1.95
C LEU A 28 4.97 6.62 -2.90
N LYS A 29 6.27 6.41 -2.68
CA LYS A 29 7.32 6.87 -3.58
C LYS A 29 8.24 5.72 -3.96
N LEU A 30 8.46 5.54 -5.26
CA LEU A 30 9.46 4.59 -5.79
C LEU A 30 10.79 5.32 -5.95
N TRP A 31 11.87 4.68 -5.56
CA TRP A 31 13.21 5.23 -5.60
C TRP A 31 14.12 4.28 -6.35
N ASP A 32 14.98 4.83 -7.20
CA ASP A 32 16.09 4.10 -7.78
C ASP A 32 17.21 3.96 -6.74
N LEU A 33 17.91 2.83 -6.78
CA LEU A 33 19.11 2.56 -6.00
C LEU A 33 20.38 2.75 -6.83
N SER A 34 20.26 2.98 -8.14
CA SER A 34 21.41 3.34 -8.95
C SER A 34 22.06 4.59 -8.33
N MET A 35 23.30 4.45 -7.86
CA MET A 35 23.96 5.56 -7.19
C MET A 35 24.19 6.67 -8.21
N SER A 36 23.61 7.84 -7.96
CA SER A 36 24.02 9.06 -8.64
C SER A 36 25.51 9.34 -8.32
N ALA A 37 26.16 10.21 -9.09
CA ALA A 37 27.56 10.59 -8.84
C ALA A 37 27.79 11.18 -7.41
N SER A 38 26.72 11.63 -6.74
CA SER A 38 26.76 12.12 -5.35
C SER A 38 26.44 11.06 -4.29
N GLY A 39 26.13 9.82 -4.69
CA GLY A 39 25.75 8.73 -3.79
C GLY A 39 24.38 8.89 -3.13
N ILE A 40 23.62 9.92 -3.50
CA ILE A 40 22.30 10.26 -2.95
C ILE A 40 21.32 10.45 -4.10
N ASN A 41 20.20 9.73 -4.04
CA ASN A 41 19.07 9.93 -4.96
C ASN A 41 18.08 10.90 -4.33
N GLU A 42 18.01 12.12 -4.86
CA GLU A 42 17.25 13.23 -4.26
C GLU A 42 15.79 13.34 -4.74
N SER A 43 15.42 12.53 -5.75
CA SER A 43 14.08 12.52 -6.33
C SER A 43 13.56 11.10 -6.58
N PRO A 44 12.28 10.82 -6.29
CA PRO A 44 11.66 9.54 -6.59
C PRO A 44 11.44 9.36 -8.09
N LEU A 45 11.49 8.12 -8.56
CA LEU A 45 11.10 7.71 -9.92
C LEU A 45 9.60 7.93 -10.16
N HIS A 46 8.79 7.52 -9.17
CA HIS A 46 7.34 7.63 -9.22
C HIS A 46 6.78 8.06 -7.86
N SER A 47 5.66 8.78 -7.92
CA SER A 47 4.82 9.03 -6.75
C SER A 47 3.46 8.41 -7.04
N PHE A 48 3.08 7.43 -6.23
CA PHE A 48 1.79 6.75 -6.35
C PHE A 48 0.78 7.42 -5.43
N THR A 49 -0.42 7.65 -5.95
CA THR A 49 -1.53 8.32 -5.24
C THR A 49 -2.81 7.48 -5.35
N GLY A 50 -3.87 7.88 -4.64
CA GLY A 50 -5.19 7.23 -4.68
C GLY A 50 -5.60 6.63 -3.34
N HIS A 51 -4.70 5.96 -2.63
CA HIS A 51 -4.95 5.56 -1.24
C HIS A 51 -5.01 6.78 -0.31
N THR A 52 -5.75 6.66 0.79
CA THR A 52 -5.79 7.66 1.85
C THR A 52 -5.00 7.16 3.04
N ASN A 53 -3.99 7.91 3.46
CA ASN A 53 -3.27 7.66 4.69
C ASN A 53 -2.84 8.98 5.31
N LEU A 54 -3.57 9.44 6.32
CA LEU A 54 -3.38 10.74 6.94
C LEU A 54 -2.74 10.65 8.33
N LYS A 55 -3.00 9.56 9.06
CA LYS A 55 -2.63 9.40 10.48
C LYS A 55 -2.22 7.99 10.86
N ASN A 56 -2.82 6.95 10.27
CA ASN A 56 -2.65 5.57 10.71
C ASN A 56 -1.45 4.91 10.01
N PHE A 57 -1.07 3.73 10.46
CA PHE A 57 -0.17 2.88 9.69
C PHE A 57 -0.98 1.80 9.00
N VAL A 58 -0.88 1.76 7.67
CA VAL A 58 -1.79 1.01 6.81
C VAL A 58 -1.20 -0.25 6.18
N GLY A 59 0.03 -0.60 6.56
CA GLY A 59 0.76 -1.73 6.00
C GLY A 59 1.32 -1.46 4.60
N LEU A 60 2.45 -2.12 4.29
CA LEU A 60 3.11 -2.06 2.99
C LEU A 60 3.76 -3.42 2.71
N SER A 61 3.42 -4.02 1.57
CA SER A 61 4.03 -5.27 1.11
C SER A 61 4.30 -5.21 -0.38
N VAL A 62 5.29 -5.98 -0.84
CA VAL A 62 5.67 -6.06 -2.25
C VAL A 62 5.80 -7.52 -2.71
N SER A 63 5.53 -7.80 -3.98
CA SER A 63 5.82 -9.06 -4.65
C SER A 63 5.95 -8.85 -6.16
N ASP A 64 7.03 -9.30 -6.77
CA ASP A 64 7.24 -9.31 -8.23
C ASP A 64 6.93 -7.96 -8.93
N GLY A 65 7.34 -6.84 -8.33
CA GLY A 65 7.09 -5.50 -8.87
C GLY A 65 5.71 -4.89 -8.52
N TYR A 66 4.81 -5.68 -7.92
CA TYR A 66 3.58 -5.20 -7.32
C TYR A 66 3.82 -4.68 -5.91
N ILE A 67 3.09 -3.61 -5.57
CA ILE A 67 3.17 -2.91 -4.29
C ILE A 67 1.73 -2.86 -3.75
N ALA A 68 1.48 -3.46 -2.59
CA ALA A 68 0.21 -3.36 -1.89
C ALA A 68 0.33 -2.47 -0.66
N THR A 69 -0.67 -1.61 -0.46
CA THR A 69 -0.81 -0.75 0.70
C THR A 69 -2.26 -0.73 1.16
N GLY A 70 -2.49 -0.49 2.44
CA GLY A 70 -3.81 -0.22 2.96
C GLY A 70 -4.22 1.24 2.81
N SER A 71 -5.49 1.53 3.15
CA SER A 71 -6.07 2.87 3.17
C SER A 71 -6.92 3.06 4.43
N GLU A 72 -7.02 4.31 4.86
CA GLU A 72 -7.97 4.81 5.85
C GLU A 72 -9.42 4.85 5.33
N THR A 73 -9.63 4.53 4.05
CA THR A 73 -10.95 4.24 3.46
C THR A 73 -11.38 2.77 3.61
N ASN A 74 -10.66 1.99 4.44
CA ASN A 74 -10.87 0.55 4.61
C ASN A 74 -10.68 -0.25 3.29
N GLU A 75 -9.89 0.30 2.37
CA GLU A 75 -9.55 -0.33 1.09
C GLU A 75 -8.09 -0.77 1.04
N VAL A 76 -7.85 -1.87 0.36
CA VAL A 76 -6.53 -2.30 -0.09
C VAL A 76 -6.29 -1.72 -1.47
N PHE A 77 -5.14 -1.09 -1.69
CA PHE A 77 -4.69 -0.63 -3.01
C PHE A 77 -3.50 -1.45 -3.47
N VAL A 78 -3.50 -1.85 -4.74
CA VAL A 78 -2.37 -2.49 -5.40
C VAL A 78 -1.90 -1.60 -6.53
N TYR A 79 -0.59 -1.43 -6.63
CA TYR A 79 0.11 -0.71 -7.67
C TYR A 79 1.10 -1.65 -8.36
N HIS A 80 1.47 -1.33 -9.59
CA HIS A 80 2.63 -1.94 -10.23
C HIS A 80 3.71 -0.88 -10.39
N LYS A 81 4.98 -1.22 -10.13
CA LYS A 81 6.09 -0.24 -10.11
C LYS A 81 6.23 0.60 -11.39
N ALA A 82 5.73 0.10 -12.53
CA ALA A 82 5.81 0.78 -13.82
C ALA A 82 4.79 1.91 -14.02
N PHE A 83 3.74 2.01 -13.18
CA PHE A 83 2.65 2.96 -13.39
C PHE A 83 2.32 3.71 -12.09
N PRO A 84 2.16 5.05 -12.12
CA PRO A 84 1.89 5.85 -10.92
C PRO A 84 0.45 5.76 -10.40
N MET A 85 -0.44 5.06 -11.10
CA MET A 85 -1.85 4.84 -10.69
C MET A 85 -2.07 3.44 -10.11
N PRO A 86 -3.10 3.25 -9.26
CA PRO A 86 -3.47 1.91 -8.79
C PRO A 86 -3.86 1.00 -9.96
N VAL A 87 -3.47 -0.27 -9.89
CA VAL A 87 -3.94 -1.31 -10.82
C VAL A 87 -5.23 -1.97 -10.31
N MET A 88 -5.44 -1.97 -8.99
CA MET A 88 -6.60 -2.57 -8.35
C MET A 88 -6.85 -1.92 -6.98
N SER A 89 -8.11 -1.89 -6.56
CA SER A 89 -8.48 -1.70 -5.15
C SER A 89 -9.50 -2.76 -4.71
N TYR A 90 -9.53 -3.04 -3.41
CA TYR A 90 -10.51 -3.94 -2.79
C TYR A 90 -11.02 -3.34 -1.49
N MET A 91 -12.35 -3.20 -1.37
CA MET A 91 -13.00 -2.66 -0.18
C MET A 91 -13.31 -3.76 0.84
N PHE A 92 -12.95 -3.53 2.10
CA PHE A 92 -13.38 -4.37 3.21
C PHE A 92 -14.83 -4.05 3.56
N ASN A 93 -15.77 -4.73 2.90
CA ASN A 93 -17.18 -4.59 3.26
C ASN A 93 -17.43 -5.15 4.66
N ASN A 94 -18.14 -4.36 5.46
CA ASN A 94 -18.52 -4.71 6.82
C ASN A 94 -19.93 -5.34 6.77
N THR A 95 -19.99 -6.64 6.46
CA THR A 95 -21.25 -7.38 6.50
C THR A 95 -21.55 -7.77 7.94
N ASP A 96 -22.51 -7.11 8.57
CA ASP A 96 -23.05 -7.61 9.83
C ASP A 96 -23.67 -8.99 9.58
N SER A 97 -23.05 -10.03 10.15
CA SER A 97 -23.41 -11.43 9.93
C SER A 97 -24.81 -11.77 10.46
N MET A 98 -25.45 -10.86 11.22
CA MET A 98 -26.79 -11.03 11.77
C MET A 98 -27.87 -10.23 11.04
N SER A 99 -27.54 -9.09 10.43
CA SER A 99 -28.54 -8.21 9.77
C SER A 99 -28.38 -8.08 8.26
N GLY A 100 -27.23 -8.47 7.69
CA GLY A 100 -26.92 -8.29 6.27
C GLY A 100 -26.84 -6.83 5.82
N LEU A 101 -26.92 -5.88 6.77
CA LEU A 101 -26.82 -4.46 6.50
C LEU A 101 -25.35 -4.03 6.54
N GLU A 102 -24.95 -3.25 5.54
CA GLU A 102 -23.64 -2.60 5.52
C GLU A 102 -23.62 -1.54 6.64
N VAL A 103 -22.82 -1.79 7.67
CA VAL A 103 -22.57 -0.79 8.71
C VAL A 103 -21.35 0.01 8.25
N ASP A 104 -21.61 1.21 7.72
CA ASP A 104 -20.58 2.19 7.37
C ASP A 104 -19.96 2.75 8.65
N ASP A 105 -19.00 2.00 9.19
CA ASP A 105 -18.14 2.49 10.24
C ASP A 105 -16.98 3.23 9.59
N ALA A 106 -17.21 4.51 9.30
CA ALA A 106 -16.28 5.45 8.67
C ALA A 106 -14.93 5.61 9.43
N SER A 107 -14.72 4.90 10.53
CA SER A 107 -13.48 4.89 11.30
C SER A 107 -12.52 3.74 10.96
N GLN A 108 -12.94 2.76 10.15
CA GLN A 108 -12.12 1.59 9.84
C GLN A 108 -11.03 1.86 8.82
N PHE A 109 -9.89 1.20 9.01
CA PHE A 109 -8.76 1.28 8.09
C PHE A 109 -8.08 -0.07 7.95
N ILE A 110 -7.43 -0.30 6.81
CA ILE A 110 -6.55 -1.46 6.65
C ILE A 110 -5.33 -1.24 7.53
N SER A 111 -5.04 -2.17 8.43
CA SER A 111 -4.00 -2.07 9.45
C SER A 111 -2.77 -2.91 9.13
N SER A 112 -2.92 -3.95 8.31
CA SER A 112 -1.82 -4.84 7.94
C SER A 112 -2.04 -5.48 6.58
N ILE A 113 -0.94 -5.70 5.85
CA ILE A 113 -0.92 -6.29 4.52
C ILE A 113 0.36 -7.13 4.37
N CYS A 114 0.24 -8.29 3.73
CA CYS A 114 1.35 -9.20 3.49
C CYS A 114 1.11 -10.00 2.20
N TRP A 115 1.94 -9.78 1.19
CA TRP A 115 2.00 -10.65 0.02
C TRP A 115 2.62 -11.99 0.43
N ARG A 116 2.07 -13.07 -0.10
CA ARG A 116 2.75 -14.35 -0.15
C ARG A 116 3.78 -14.30 -1.27
N GLY A 117 5.07 -14.38 -0.95
CA GLY A 117 6.14 -14.29 -1.96
C GLY A 117 5.98 -15.32 -3.08
N GLN A 118 6.28 -14.91 -4.32
CA GLN A 118 6.16 -15.72 -5.54
C GLN A 118 4.74 -16.27 -5.81
N SER A 119 3.71 -15.59 -5.30
CA SER A 119 2.30 -15.98 -5.43
C SER A 119 1.45 -14.73 -5.68
N SER A 120 0.30 -14.92 -6.33
CA SER A 120 -0.74 -13.90 -6.49
C SER A 120 -1.61 -13.70 -5.23
N THR A 121 -1.23 -14.29 -4.10
CA THR A 121 -2.03 -14.28 -2.88
C THR A 121 -1.59 -13.15 -1.95
N LEU A 122 -2.54 -12.31 -1.54
CA LEU A 122 -2.37 -11.21 -0.60
C LEU A 122 -3.22 -11.44 0.65
N VAL A 123 -2.62 -11.33 1.82
CA VAL A 123 -3.35 -11.30 3.10
C VAL A 123 -3.46 -9.86 3.57
N ALA A 124 -4.65 -9.42 3.93
CA ALA A 124 -4.90 -8.09 4.47
C ALA A 124 -5.77 -8.19 5.74
N ALA A 125 -5.53 -7.28 6.67
CA ALA A 125 -6.31 -7.15 7.90
C ALA A 125 -6.70 -5.69 8.14
N ASN A 126 -7.86 -5.46 8.75
CA ASN A 126 -8.32 -4.12 9.09
C ASN A 126 -8.34 -3.87 10.61
N SER A 127 -8.63 -2.63 11.00
CA SER A 127 -8.65 -2.17 12.39
C SER A 127 -9.75 -2.81 13.25
N ASN A 128 -10.71 -3.49 12.63
CA ASN A 128 -11.77 -4.24 13.32
C ASN A 128 -11.41 -5.73 13.53
N GLY A 129 -10.18 -6.13 13.18
CA GLY A 129 -9.71 -7.51 13.33
C GLY A 129 -10.16 -8.45 12.21
N ASN A 130 -10.83 -7.96 11.17
CA ASN A 130 -11.18 -8.77 10.01
C ASN A 130 -9.92 -9.09 9.21
N ILE A 131 -9.74 -10.36 8.84
CA ILE A 131 -8.64 -10.83 7.99
C ILE A 131 -9.23 -11.41 6.70
N LYS A 132 -8.69 -11.00 5.56
CA LYS A 132 -9.07 -11.53 4.24
C LYS A 132 -7.84 -12.02 3.49
N ILE A 133 -8.02 -13.14 2.78
CA ILE A 133 -7.07 -13.69 1.82
C ILE A 133 -7.62 -13.36 0.44
N LEU A 134 -6.87 -12.60 -0.34
CA LEU A 134 -7.22 -12.11 -1.66
C LEU A 134 -6.31 -12.78 -2.68
N GLU A 135 -6.88 -13.17 -3.82
CA GLU A 135 -6.13 -13.73 -4.94
C GLU A 135 -6.19 -12.74 -6.10
N MET A 136 -5.05 -12.24 -6.57
CA MET A 136 -5.01 -11.47 -7.80
C MET A 136 -5.12 -12.41 -8.99
N MET A 137 -6.22 -12.29 -9.74
CA MET A 137 -6.34 -12.94 -11.04
C MET A 137 -5.73 -12.01 -12.09
N THR A 138 -4.64 -12.45 -12.71
CA THR A 138 -3.99 -11.78 -13.86
C THR A 138 -4.71 -12.09 -15.16
#